data_AF-A0AAX2LPR3-F1
#
_entry.id   AF-A0AAX2LPR3-F1
#
_cell.length_a   1.000
_cell.length_b   1.000
_cell.length_c   1.000
_cell.angle_alpha   90.00
_cell.angle_beta   90.00
_cell.angle_gamma   90.00
#
_symmetry.space_group_name_H-M   'P 1'
#
loop_
_entity.id
_entity.type
_entity.pdbx_description
1 polymer ?
#
loop_
_entity_poly.entity_id
_entity_poly.type
_entity_poly.pdbx_seq_one_letter_code
_entity_poly.pdbx_strand_id
1 'polypeptide(L)'
;MERRAYATFMKQWPGEIESLQVTSTGDNFFDYLTEDLTLDFVLGALIGDFERIQHYPEKGYQIEQPIPPEVEAAYQALKPLAA
;
A
#
# COMPACT_ATOMS: atom_id res chain seq x y z
N MET A 1 -0.78 0.37 3.72
CA MET A 1 0.24 1.45 3.89
C MET A 1 1.66 0.92 4.15
N GLU A 2 1.79 -0.21 4.84
CA GLU A 2 3.01 -0.80 5.40
C GLU A 2 4.06 -1.12 4.33
N ARG A 3 3.65 -1.81 3.26
CA ARG A 3 4.51 -2.10 2.11
C ARG A 3 5.06 -0.82 1.47
N ARG A 4 4.23 0.22 1.37
CA ARG A 4 4.62 1.52 0.82
C ARG A 4 5.62 2.23 1.73
N ALA A 5 5.39 2.24 3.04
CA ALA A 5 6.29 2.82 4.03
C ALA A 5 7.65 2.13 4.01
N TYR A 6 7.67 0.79 4.01
CA TYR A 6 8.90 -0.01 3.90
C TYR A 6 9.68 0.33 2.62
N ALA A 7 9.04 0.27 1.46
CA ALA A 7 9.73 0.53 0.20
C ALA A 7 10.21 1.97 0.05
N THR A 8 9.49 2.93 0.64
CA THR A 8 9.95 4.32 0.73
C THR A 8 11.20 4.41 1.60
N PHE A 9 11.17 3.81 2.80
CA PHE A 9 12.30 3.85 3.72
C PHE A 9 13.57 3.27 3.08
N MET A 10 13.46 2.08 2.48
CA MET A 10 14.57 1.42 1.79
C MET A 10 15.14 2.24 0.64
N LYS A 11 14.31 3.07 -0.01
CA LYS A 11 14.75 3.92 -1.13
C LYS A 11 15.45 5.19 -0.65
N GLN A 12 14.89 5.84 0.36
CA GLN A 12 15.31 7.17 0.77
C GLN A 12 16.47 7.15 1.78
N TRP A 13 16.68 6.05 2.50
CA TRP A 13 17.78 5.89 3.47
C TRP A 13 18.64 4.65 3.16
N PRO A 14 19.53 4.73 2.15
CA PRO A 14 20.33 3.59 1.69
C PRO A 14 21.56 3.27 2.59
N GLY A 15 21.64 3.84 3.79
CA GLY A 15 22.74 3.55 4.74
C GLY A 15 22.65 2.14 5.32
N GLU A 16 23.60 1.79 6.20
CA GLU A 16 23.48 0.55 6.97
C GLU A 16 22.25 0.62 7.90
N ILE A 17 21.34 -0.33 7.72
CA ILE A 17 20.11 -0.44 8.51
C ILE A 17 20.30 -1.59 9.49
N GLU A 18 20.43 -1.28 10.79
CA GLU A 18 20.52 -2.30 11.83
C GLU A 18 19.22 -3.08 11.99
N SER A 19 18.08 -2.36 12.01
CA SER A 19 16.75 -2.97 12.06
C SER A 19 15.70 -2.01 11.51
N LEU A 20 14.67 -2.58 10.87
CA LEU A 20 13.49 -1.86 10.41
C LEU A 20 12.26 -2.75 10.58
N GLN A 21 11.24 -2.23 11.25
CA GLN A 21 9.96 -2.91 11.38
C GLN A 21 8.84 -1.94 11.04
N VAL A 22 7.92 -2.39 10.20
CA VAL A 22 6.68 -1.68 9.85
C VAL A 22 5.52 -2.60 10.22
N THR A 23 4.57 -2.10 11.00
CA THR A 23 3.42 -2.89 11.48
C THR A 23 2.17 -2.01 11.60
N SER A 24 1.01 -2.65 11.61
CA SER A 24 -0.29 -2.08 11.94
C SER A 24 -0.97 -2.93 13.02
N THR A 25 -2.17 -2.52 13.44
CA THR A 25 -3.03 -3.38 14.26
C THR A 25 -3.55 -4.49 13.35
N GLY A 26 -3.27 -5.76 13.70
CA GLY A 26 -3.59 -6.93 12.86
C GLY A 26 -5.08 -7.30 12.84
N ASP A 27 -5.96 -6.31 12.94
CA ASP A 27 -7.41 -6.46 13.00
C ASP A 27 -7.98 -6.82 11.62
N ASN A 28 -9.24 -7.27 11.58
CA ASN A 28 -9.88 -7.55 10.29
C ASN A 28 -10.23 -6.25 9.56
N PHE A 29 -10.28 -6.32 8.22
CA PHE A 29 -10.58 -5.17 7.38
C PHE A 29 -11.89 -4.44 7.76
N PHE A 30 -12.97 -5.18 8.03
CA PHE A 30 -14.25 -4.56 8.39
C PHE A 30 -14.26 -3.95 9.79
N ASP A 31 -13.38 -4.43 10.69
CA ASP A 31 -13.23 -3.86 12.04
C ASP A 31 -12.48 -2.52 12.00
N TYR A 32 -11.78 -2.23 10.90
CA TYR A 32 -11.10 -0.95 10.66
C TYR A 32 -12.06 0.18 10.24
N LEU A 33 -13.27 -0.15 9.79
CA LEU A 33 -14.23 0.83 9.30
C LEU A 33 -14.90 1.58 10.47
N THR A 34 -15.05 2.89 10.33
CA THR A 34 -15.72 3.77 11.30
C THR A 34 -16.63 4.76 10.59
N GLU A 35 -17.32 5.63 11.34
CA GLU A 35 -18.10 6.73 10.74
C GLU A 35 -17.24 7.66 9.88
N ASP A 36 -15.98 7.87 10.26
CA ASP A 36 -15.01 8.68 9.52
C ASP A 36 -14.26 7.86 8.45
N LEU A 37 -13.95 6.61 8.75
CA LEU A 37 -13.26 5.67 7.86
C LEU A 37 -14.29 4.81 7.12
N THR A 38 -15.07 5.46 6.25
CA THR A 38 -16.09 4.78 5.44
C THR A 38 -15.45 3.78 4.46
N LEU A 39 -16.24 2.79 4.03
CA LEU A 39 -15.77 1.77 3.07
C LEU A 39 -15.18 2.40 1.80
N ASP A 40 -15.87 3.38 1.21
CA ASP A 40 -15.43 4.05 -0.01
C ASP A 40 -14.11 4.81 0.20
N PHE A 41 -13.97 5.48 1.35
CA PHE A 41 -12.74 6.17 1.71
C PHE A 41 -11.56 5.19 1.83
N VAL A 42 -11.75 4.09 2.57
CA VAL A 42 -10.70 3.08 2.78
C VAL A 42 -10.34 2.36 1.48
N LEU A 43 -11.34 2.01 0.64
CA LEU A 43 -11.09 1.41 -0.67
C LEU A 43 -10.35 2.35 -1.61
N GLY A 44 -10.73 3.64 -1.65
CA GLY A 44 -10.01 4.65 -2.43
C GLY A 44 -8.56 4.80 -1.98
N ALA A 45 -8.31 4.80 -0.67
CA ALA A 45 -6.96 4.83 -0.12
C ALA A 45 -6.16 3.57 -0.48
N LEU A 46 -6.77 2.38 -0.39
CA LEU A 46 -6.17 1.10 -0.75
C LEU A 46 -5.78 1.04 -2.23
N ILE A 47 -6.68 1.43 -3.13
CA ILE A 47 -6.43 1.51 -4.57
C ILE A 47 -5.31 2.50 -4.87
N GLY A 48 -5.35 3.69 -4.28
CA GLY A 48 -4.29 4.67 -4.44
C GLY A 48 -2.94 4.18 -3.91
N ASP A 49 -2.91 3.44 -2.81
CA ASP A 49 -1.69 2.83 -2.29
C ASP A 49 -1.11 1.79 -3.24
N PHE A 50 -1.96 0.94 -3.84
CA PHE A 50 -1.54 -0.04 -4.84
C PHE A 50 -0.90 0.65 -6.05
N GLU A 51 -1.54 1.68 -6.61
CA GLU A 51 -1.01 2.43 -7.75
C GLU A 51 0.34 3.08 -7.42
N ARG A 52 0.53 3.55 -6.19
CA ARG A 52 1.83 4.09 -5.76
C ARG A 52 2.90 3.02 -5.68
N ILE A 53 2.59 1.82 -5.19
CA ILE A 53 3.54 0.70 -5.19
C ILE A 53 3.98 0.37 -6.61
N GLN A 54 3.06 0.38 -7.57
CA GLN A 54 3.34 0.09 -8.97
C GLN A 54 4.19 1.17 -9.66
N HIS A 55 3.87 2.46 -9.46
CA HIS A 55 4.45 3.54 -10.29
C HIS A 55 5.53 4.39 -9.59
N TYR A 56 5.60 4.40 -8.27
CA TYR A 56 6.59 5.24 -7.55
C TYR A 56 8.04 4.75 -7.64
N PRO A 57 8.34 3.46 -7.87
CA PRO A 57 9.71 3.02 -8.13
C PRO A 57 10.35 3.74 -9.32
N GLU A 58 9.61 3.91 -10.41
CA GLU A 58 10.05 4.62 -11.63
C GLU A 58 10.34 6.10 -11.37
N LYS A 59 9.66 6.69 -10.39
CA LYS A 59 9.85 8.09 -9.96
C LYS A 59 10.95 8.27 -8.92
N GLY A 60 11.58 7.17 -8.50
CA GLY A 60 12.64 7.18 -7.48
C GLY A 60 12.15 7.40 -6.05
N TYR A 61 10.83 7.33 -5.78
CA TYR A 61 10.31 7.53 -4.43
C TYR A 61 10.35 6.25 -3.58
N GLN A 62 10.26 5.08 -4.22
CA GLN A 62 10.24 3.77 -3.56
C GLN A 62 11.22 2.82 -4.25
N ILE A 63 11.55 1.71 -3.59
CA ILE A 63 12.11 0.53 -4.28
C ILE A 63 10.99 -0.23 -4.98
N GLU A 64 11.34 -0.98 -6.02
CA GLU A 64 10.40 -1.89 -6.67
C GLU A 64 10.00 -3.01 -5.70
N GLN A 65 8.71 -3.36 -5.72
CA GLN A 65 8.18 -4.49 -4.97
C GLN A 65 7.45 -5.41 -5.94
N PRO A 66 7.67 -6.74 -5.86
CA PRO A 66 6.93 -7.68 -6.69
C PRO A 66 5.45 -7.61 -6.34
N ILE A 67 4.62 -7.57 -7.39
CA ILE A 67 3.16 -7.59 -7.30
C ILE A 67 2.69 -8.98 -7.77
N PRO A 68 2.13 -9.81 -6.87
CA PRO A 68 1.59 -11.10 -7.27
C PRO A 68 0.42 -10.96 -8.26
N PRO A 69 0.27 -11.87 -9.24
CA PRO A 69 -0.81 -11.80 -10.24
C PRO A 69 -2.22 -11.74 -9.64
N GLU A 70 -2.45 -12.42 -8.52
CA GLU A 70 -3.73 -12.41 -7.81
C GLU A 70 -4.06 -11.05 -7.18
N VAL A 71 -3.04 -10.29 -6.75
CA VAL A 71 -3.21 -8.94 -6.21
C VAL A 71 -3.52 -7.96 -7.33
N GLU A 72 -2.85 -8.10 -8.48
CA GLU A 72 -3.16 -7.34 -9.69
C GLU A 72 -4.61 -7.61 -10.14
N ALA A 73 -5.04 -8.87 -10.19
CA ALA A 73 -6.40 -9.23 -10.54
C ALA A 73 -7.44 -8.62 -9.58
N ALA A 74 -7.17 -8.63 -8.27
CA ALA A 74 -8.03 -8.00 -7.27
C ALA A 74 -8.11 -6.48 -7.46
N TYR A 75 -7.00 -5.81 -7.74
CA TYR A 75 -6.97 -4.38 -8.07
C TYR A 75 -7.84 -4.06 -9.30
N GLN A 76 -7.72 -4.84 -10.38
CA GLN A 76 -8.53 -4.64 -11.59
C GLN A 76 -10.02 -4.85 -11.35
N ALA A 77 -10.40 -5.74 -10.43
CA ALA A 77 -11.79 -5.95 -10.04
C ALA A 77 -12.36 -4.81 -9.17
N LEU A 78 -11.54 -4.22 -8.30
CA LEU A 78 -11.96 -3.17 -7.37
C LEU A 78 -11.93 -1.76 -7.99
N LYS A 79 -10.98 -1.48 -8.87
CA LYS A 79 -10.78 -0.15 -9.47
C LYS A 79 -12.07 0.48 -10.05
N PRO A 80 -12.94 -0.25 -10.78
CA PRO A 80 -14.17 0.34 -11.32
C PRO A 80 -15.21 0.70 -10.26
N LEU A 81 -15.11 0.16 -9.05
CA LEU A 81 -16.08 0.36 -7.96
C LEU A 81 -15.78 1.59 -7.10
N ALA A 82 -14.56 2.14 -7.20
CA ALA A 82 -14.11 3.27 -6.41
C ALA A 82 -14.16 4.61 -7.17
N ALA A 83 -14.88 4.66 -8.29
CA ALA A 83 -15.01 5.82 -9.18
C ALA A 83 -16.29 6.63 -8.93
#